data_AF-A0A2T0VM91-F1
#
_entry.id   AF-A0A2T0VM91-F1
#
_cell.length_a   1.000
_cell.length_b   1.000
_cell.length_c   1.000
_cell.angle_alpha   90.00
_cell.angle_beta   90.00
_cell.angle_gamma   90.00
#
_symmetry.space_group_name_H-M   'P 1'
#
loop_
_entity.id
_entity.type
_entity.pdbx_description
1 polymer ?
#
loop_
_entity_poly.entity_id
_entity_poly.type
_entity_poly.pdbx_seq_one_letter_code
_entity_poly.pdbx_strand_id
1 'polypeptide(L)'
;VATGLYLLLTEMIRIDRRALLKAYAITVPLYLLSVIVNNWFTDIFNEQSNYLFTYAPGSAAPLVHLYNLGSDITVSGMTFNPVYILSLAIIGAVIMFLMYLLARLRYVRQESTN
;
A
#
# COMPACT_ATOMS: atom_id res chain seq x y z
N VAL A 1 8.16 2.15 -3.74
CA VAL A 1 8.82 0.96 -3.15
C VAL A 1 10.27 0.83 -3.62
N ALA A 2 10.55 0.81 -4.93
CA ALA A 2 11.92 0.68 -5.46
C ALA A 2 12.90 1.74 -4.91
N THR A 3 12.52 3.01 -4.88
CA THR A 3 13.35 4.10 -4.31
C THR A 3 13.60 3.92 -2.82
N GLY A 4 12.60 3.48 -2.05
CA GLY A 4 12.76 3.25 -0.62
C GLY A 4 13.70 2.08 -0.32
N LEU A 5 13.60 1.00 -1.11
CA LEU A 5 14.53 -0.12 -1.02
C LEU A 5 15.94 0.28 -1.43
N TYR A 6 16.09 1.07 -2.51
CA TYR A 6 17.38 1.60 -2.93
C TYR A 6 18.03 2.45 -1.83
N LEU A 7 17.30 3.39 -1.24
CA LEU A 7 17.82 4.26 -0.17
C LEU A 7 18.15 3.47 1.12
N LEU A 8 17.43 2.38 1.38
CA LEU A 8 17.79 1.42 2.42
C LEU A 8 19.12 0.72 2.09
N LEU A 9 19.26 0.25 0.84
CA LEU A 9 20.44 -0.48 0.36
C LEU A 9 21.69 0.43 0.29
N THR A 10 21.53 1.73 0.05
CA THR A 10 22.62 2.71 0.09
C THR A 10 22.85 3.33 1.47
N GLU A 11 22.15 2.86 2.50
CA GLU A 11 22.28 3.34 3.90
C GLU A 11 21.94 4.83 4.09
N MET A 12 21.29 5.44 3.11
CA MET A 12 20.84 6.84 3.20
C MET A 12 19.68 7.01 4.16
N ILE A 13 19.00 5.91 4.53
CA ILE A 13 17.88 5.92 5.48
C ILE A 13 18.04 4.78 6.49
N ARG A 14 17.85 5.13 7.77
CA ARG A 14 17.67 4.16 8.86
C ARG A 14 16.19 3.90 9.13
N ILE A 15 15.74 2.65 9.00
CA ILE A 15 14.38 2.25 9.37
C ILE A 15 14.42 1.63 10.76
N ASP A 16 14.10 2.44 11.77
CA ASP A 16 13.82 1.96 13.12
C ASP A 16 12.33 1.61 13.28
N ARG A 17 11.96 1.02 14.43
CA ARG A 17 10.57 0.67 14.71
C ARG A 17 9.65 1.90 14.69
N ARG A 18 10.16 3.06 15.10
CA ARG A 18 9.41 4.32 15.12
C ARG A 18 9.09 4.80 13.70
N ALA A 19 10.04 4.70 12.77
CA ALA A 19 9.85 5.00 11.36
C ALA A 19 8.81 4.07 10.73
N LEU A 20 8.85 2.77 11.02
CA LEU A 20 7.83 1.82 10.55
C LEU A 20 6.42 2.21 11.03
N LEU A 21 6.26 2.50 12.32
CA LEU A 21 4.96 2.90 12.88
C LEU A 21 4.46 4.22 12.28
N LYS A 22 5.36 5.20 12.06
CA LYS A 22 5.01 6.44 11.36
C LYS A 22 4.58 6.18 9.91
N ALA A 23 5.26 5.29 9.21
CA ALA A 23 4.89 4.91 7.85
C ALA A 23 3.47 4.35 7.81
N TYR A 24 3.12 3.41 8.70
CA TYR A 24 1.75 2.92 8.81
C TYR A 24 0.74 4.03 9.16
N ALA A 25 1.08 4.88 10.13
CA ALA A 25 0.20 5.97 10.56
C ALA A 25 -0.09 6.99 9.45
N ILE A 26 0.79 7.13 8.46
CA ILE A 26 0.59 8.01 7.29
C ILE A 26 -0.09 7.27 6.15
N THR A 27 0.40 6.07 5.80
CA THR A 27 -0.07 5.34 4.63
C THR A 27 -1.49 4.80 4.80
N VAL A 28 -1.86 4.32 6.00
CA VAL A 28 -3.21 3.77 6.22
C VAL A 28 -4.30 4.83 6.01
N PRO A 29 -4.23 6.04 6.63
CA PRO A 29 -5.20 7.09 6.34
C PRO A 29 -5.22 7.51 4.88
N LEU A 30 -4.05 7.66 4.23
CA LEU A 30 -3.99 8.01 2.81
C LEU A 30 -4.66 6.95 1.93
N TYR A 31 -4.49 5.67 2.28
CA TYR A 31 -5.12 4.57 1.57
C TYR A 31 -6.65 4.59 1.73
N LEU A 32 -7.15 4.81 2.94
CA LEU A 32 -8.59 4.97 3.17
C LEU A 32 -9.17 6.19 2.46
N LEU A 33 -8.47 7.33 2.51
CA LEU A 33 -8.86 8.54 1.81
C LEU A 33 -8.89 8.34 0.30
N SER A 34 -8.02 7.49 -0.25
CA SER A 34 -8.05 7.20 -1.69
C SER A 34 -9.39 6.61 -2.12
N VAL A 35 -10.01 5.73 -1.34
CA VAL A 35 -11.33 5.16 -1.68
C VAL A 35 -12.38 6.26 -1.83
N ILE A 36 -12.37 7.22 -0.90
CA ILE A 36 -13.27 8.38 -0.92
C ILE A 36 -12.98 9.27 -2.13
N VAL A 37 -11.72 9.64 -2.34
CA VAL A 37 -11.31 10.52 -3.43
C VAL A 37 -11.63 9.90 -4.79
N ASN A 38 -11.40 8.61 -4.98
CA ASN A 38 -11.70 7.92 -6.24
C ASN A 38 -13.20 7.91 -6.55
N ASN A 39 -14.03 7.63 -5.56
CA ASN A 39 -15.48 7.67 -5.71
C ASN A 39 -15.99 9.09 -5.98
N TRP A 40 -15.48 10.07 -5.23
CA TRP A 40 -15.80 11.49 -5.43
C TRP A 40 -15.41 11.98 -6.83
N PHE A 41 -14.26 11.55 -7.35
CA PHE A 41 -13.83 11.92 -8.70
C PHE A 41 -14.72 11.30 -9.77
N THR A 42 -15.12 10.04 -9.60
CA THR A 42 -16.05 9.37 -10.51
C THR A 42 -17.44 10.00 -10.46
N ASP A 43 -17.92 10.43 -9.30
CA ASP A 43 -19.22 11.09 -9.16
C ASP A 43 -19.27 12.46 -9.87
N ILE A 44 -18.20 13.26 -9.78
CA ILE A 44 -18.15 14.61 -10.37
C ILE A 44 -17.77 14.60 -11.86
N PHE A 45 -16.75 13.83 -12.21
CA PHE A 45 -16.14 13.88 -13.54
C PHE A 45 -16.55 12.71 -14.43
N ASN A 46 -17.30 11.74 -13.90
CA ASN A 46 -17.66 10.50 -14.60
C ASN A 46 -16.44 9.71 -15.12
N GLU A 47 -15.29 9.87 -14.46
CA GLU A 47 -14.03 9.20 -14.79
C GLU A 47 -13.54 8.34 -13.62
N GLN A 48 -13.10 7.12 -13.93
CA GLN A 48 -12.47 6.24 -12.96
C GLN A 48 -11.03 6.68 -12.70
N SER A 49 -10.85 7.55 -11.72
CA SER A 49 -9.54 7.76 -11.11
C SER A 49 -9.17 6.51 -10.34
N ASN A 50 -8.04 5.87 -10.65
CA ASN A 50 -7.61 4.66 -9.94
C ASN A 50 -6.46 4.94 -8.96
N TYR A 51 -6.61 5.97 -8.11
CA TYR A 51 -5.62 6.31 -7.10
C TYR A 51 -5.46 5.17 -6.11
N LEU A 52 -4.23 4.68 -5.94
CA LEU A 52 -3.91 3.56 -5.06
C LEU A 52 -4.71 2.28 -5.33
N PHE A 53 -5.11 2.04 -6.59
CA PHE A 53 -5.68 0.77 -7.04
C PHE A 53 -6.99 0.37 -6.33
N THR A 54 -7.98 1.27 -6.32
CA THR A 54 -9.29 1.04 -5.69
C THR A 54 -10.34 0.45 -6.64
N TYR A 55 -10.17 0.64 -7.96
CA TYR A 55 -11.06 0.09 -8.98
C TYR A 55 -10.50 -1.18 -9.62
N ALA A 56 -11.37 -1.87 -10.36
CA ALA A 56 -11.04 -3.06 -11.14
C ALA A 56 -9.79 -2.79 -12.00
N PRO A 57 -8.70 -3.57 -11.81
CA PRO A 57 -7.53 -3.43 -12.65
C PRO A 57 -7.82 -4.02 -14.04
N GLY A 58 -7.11 -3.53 -15.06
CA GLY A 58 -7.26 -4.05 -16.43
C GLY A 58 -6.98 -5.56 -16.51
N SER A 59 -7.63 -6.27 -17.43
CA SER A 59 -7.67 -7.74 -17.50
C SER A 59 -6.32 -8.46 -17.51
N ALA A 60 -5.26 -7.81 -17.96
CA ALA A 60 -3.89 -8.35 -17.97
C ALA A 60 -3.09 -8.09 -16.67
N ALA A 61 -3.65 -7.36 -15.70
CA ALA A 61 -2.94 -6.98 -14.49
C ALA A 61 -2.91 -8.14 -13.47
N PRO A 62 -1.76 -8.42 -12.83
CA PRO A 62 -1.66 -9.48 -11.81
C PRO A 62 -2.65 -9.33 -10.65
N LEU A 63 -3.07 -8.10 -10.37
CA LEU A 63 -3.99 -7.75 -9.29
C LEU A 63 -5.46 -8.13 -9.58
N VAL A 64 -5.81 -8.48 -10.82
CA VAL A 64 -7.17 -8.92 -11.20
C VAL A 64 -7.62 -10.12 -10.39
N HIS A 65 -6.70 -11.06 -10.11
CA HIS A 65 -7.02 -12.22 -9.29
C HIS A 65 -7.47 -11.83 -7.89
N LEU A 66 -6.84 -10.82 -7.27
CA LEU A 66 -7.24 -10.34 -5.95
C LEU A 66 -8.59 -9.63 -6.00
N TYR A 67 -8.87 -8.88 -7.07
CA TYR A 67 -10.16 -8.24 -7.26
C TYR A 67 -11.29 -9.27 -7.34
N ASN A 68 -11.07 -10.34 -8.10
CA ASN A 68 -12.05 -11.41 -8.33
C ASN A 68 -12.33 -12.27 -7.09
N LEU A 69 -11.55 -12.16 -6.01
CA LEU A 69 -11.83 -12.83 -4.73
C LEU A 69 -13.02 -12.20 -3.98
N GLY A 70 -13.41 -10.98 -4.36
CA GLY A 70 -14.54 -10.29 -3.77
C GLY A 70 -15.50 -9.76 -4.82
N SER A 71 -16.46 -8.97 -4.34
CA SER A 71 -17.46 -8.30 -5.17
C SER A 71 -17.57 -6.85 -4.76
N ASP A 72 -17.96 -6.01 -5.71
CA ASP A 72 -18.25 -4.61 -5.43
C ASP A 72 -19.50 -4.49 -4.55
N ILE A 73 -19.41 -3.58 -3.57
CA ILE A 73 -20.53 -3.16 -2.75
C ILE A 73 -20.71 -1.66 -2.92
N THR A 74 -21.96 -1.20 -2.80
CA THR A 74 -22.28 0.23 -2.79
C THR A 74 -22.79 0.64 -1.42
N VAL A 75 -22.13 1.60 -0.78
CA VAL A 75 -22.50 2.15 0.53
C VAL A 75 -22.43 3.67 0.46
N SER A 76 -23.52 4.36 0.81
CA SER A 76 -23.59 5.83 0.82
C SER A 76 -23.13 6.49 -0.50
N GLY A 77 -23.46 5.89 -1.64
CA GLY A 77 -23.08 6.38 -2.97
C GLY A 77 -21.66 6.02 -3.43
N MET A 78 -20.85 5.40 -2.57
CA MET A 78 -19.52 4.92 -2.92
C MET A 78 -19.56 3.44 -3.29
N THR A 79 -18.96 3.09 -4.42
CA THR A 79 -18.81 1.70 -4.87
C THR A 79 -17.35 1.28 -4.74
N PHE A 80 -17.12 0.14 -4.09
CA PHE A 80 -15.78 -0.41 -3.92
C PHE A 80 -15.80 -1.91 -3.61
N ASN A 81 -14.69 -2.60 -3.86
CA ASN A 81 -14.49 -4.00 -3.50
C ASN A 81 -13.75 -4.11 -2.15
N PRO A 82 -14.44 -4.47 -1.04
CA PRO A 82 -13.84 -4.49 0.29
C PRO A 82 -12.74 -5.55 0.43
N VAL A 83 -12.91 -6.72 -0.20
CA VAL A 83 -11.92 -7.81 -0.15
C VAL A 83 -10.65 -7.37 -0.85
N TYR A 84 -10.78 -6.72 -2.01
CA TYR A 84 -9.64 -6.23 -2.78
C TYR A 84 -8.86 -5.15 -2.03
N ILE A 85 -9.56 -4.14 -1.49
CA ILE A 85 -8.95 -3.05 -0.72
C ILE A 85 -8.23 -3.59 0.52
N LEU A 86 -8.86 -4.51 1.26
CA LEU A 86 -8.25 -5.14 2.43
C LEU A 86 -7.00 -5.95 2.03
N SER A 87 -7.08 -6.70 0.94
CA SER A 87 -5.97 -7.51 0.43
C SER A 87 -4.76 -6.63 0.08
N LEU A 88 -4.99 -5.52 -0.63
CA LEU A 88 -3.94 -4.56 -0.96
C LEU A 88 -3.35 -3.89 0.29
N ALA A 89 -4.18 -3.52 1.26
CA ALA A 89 -3.71 -2.96 2.53
C ALA A 89 -2.79 -3.95 3.28
N ILE A 90 -3.19 -5.23 3.35
CA ILE A 90 -2.40 -6.31 3.98
C ILE A 90 -1.07 -6.48 3.24
N ILE A 91 -1.09 -6.58 1.91
CA ILE A 91 0.13 -6.73 1.10
C ILE A 91 1.07 -5.54 1.32
N GLY A 92 0.54 -4.31 1.27
CA GLY A 92 1.31 -3.10 1.53
C GLY A 92 1.94 -3.09 2.93
N ALA A 93 1.17 -3.50 3.94
CA ALA A 93 1.66 -3.62 5.31
C ALA A 93 2.78 -4.68 5.44
N VAL A 94 2.59 -5.86 4.86
CA VAL A 94 3.59 -6.93 4.85
C VAL A 94 4.88 -6.47 4.16
N ILE A 95 4.80 -5.79 3.01
CA ILE A 95 5.98 -5.28 2.30
C ILE A 95 6.75 -4.28 3.17
N MET A 96 6.06 -3.32 3.80
CA MET A 96 6.70 -2.36 4.70
C MET A 96 7.38 -3.06 5.90
N PHE A 97 6.72 -4.07 6.47
CA PHE A 97 7.31 -4.87 7.54
C PHE A 97 8.56 -5.64 7.10
N LEU A 98 8.51 -6.28 5.92
CA LEU A 98 9.66 -6.98 5.35
C LEU A 98 10.84 -6.03 5.09
N MET A 99 10.58 -4.82 4.60
CA MET A 99 11.63 -3.79 4.46
C MET A 99 12.28 -3.43 5.80
N TYR A 100 11.49 -3.34 6.87
CA TYR A 100 12.03 -3.14 8.22
C TYR A 100 12.86 -4.34 8.70
N LEU A 101 12.42 -5.58 8.45
CA LEU A 101 13.22 -6.77 8.80
C LEU A 101 14.55 -6.80 8.06
N LEU A 102 14.56 -6.52 6.76
CA LEU A 102 15.77 -6.43 5.96
C LEU A 102 16.72 -5.34 6.48
N ALA A 103 16.19 -4.17 6.84
CA ALA A 103 16.95 -3.10 7.46
C ALA A 103 17.60 -3.55 8.77
N ARG A 104 16.80 -4.17 9.66
CA ARG A 104 17.26 -4.65 10.96
C ARG A 104 18.34 -5.72 10.84
N LEU A 105 18.14 -6.72 9.98
CA LEU A 105 19.13 -7.78 9.75
C LEU A 105 20.47 -7.21 9.29
N ARG A 106 20.43 -6.20 8.41
CA ARG A 106 21.64 -5.55 7.92
C ARG A 106 22.37 -4.77 9.01
N TYR A 107 21.64 -4.00 9.84
CA TYR A 107 22.27 -3.24 10.94
C TYR A 107 22.92 -4.16 11.98
N VAL A 108 22.25 -5.27 12.35
CA VAL A 108 22.80 -6.25 13.31
C VAL A 108 24.09 -6.88 12.79
N ARG A 109 24.17 -7.19 11.49
CA ARG A 109 25.39 -7.75 10.88
C ARG A 109 26.59 -6.81 10.97
N GLN A 110 26.36 -5.49 10.92
CA GLN A 110 27.43 -4.50 10.96
C GLN A 110 27.99 -4.27 12.37
N GLU A 111 27.15 -4.28 13.41
CA GLU A 111 27.61 -4.21 14.81
C GLU A 111 28.48 -5.41 15.20
N SER A 112 28.33 -6.55 14.53
CA SER A 112 29.16 -7.75 14.75
C SER A 112 30.51 -7.73 14.00
N THR A 113 30.72 -6.80 13.06
CA THR A 113 31.95 -6.69 12.24
C THR A 113 32.84 -5.51 12.62
N ASN A 114 32.41 -4.66 13.55
CA ASN A 114 33.21 -3.58 14.16
C ASN A 114 33.62 -3.97 15.57
#